data_AF-A0A9Q4FIY8-F1
#
_entry.id   AF-A0A9Q4FIY8-F1
#
_cell.length_a   1.000
_cell.length_b   1.000
_cell.length_c   1.000
_cell.angle_alpha   90.00
_cell.angle_beta   90.00
_cell.angle_gamma   90.00
#
_symmetry.space_group_name_H-M   'P 1'
#
loop_
_entity.id
_entity.type
_entity.pdbx_description
1 polymer ?
#
loop_
_entity_poly.entity_id
_entity_poly.type
_entity_poly.pdbx_seq_one_letter_code
_entity_poly.pdbx_strand_id
1 'polypeptide(L)'
;MSTAVESQLTDGKEHTVEDVSRVSKDLMDALTSQAADVARAPGLLITNEDVRRIRRYVNTGLSLPTKLEEVTHLVGGVDNGIPGLEPEAICDLYVGIQAHARSWSALETTMQKVGSDLHVFSGNLISIATNVVEFIKSLDSYQTLKVGDLTPAQIEQLPPVAIMDQDSKKLPGLLALVDDLKVYIKEHSASTT
;
A
#
# COMPACT_ATOMS: atom_id res chain seq x y z
N MET A 1 4.28 20.22 -24.62
CA MET A 1 4.61 18.83 -24.99
C MET A 1 4.98 18.11 -23.71
N SER A 2 4.07 17.29 -23.17
CA SER A 2 4.30 16.53 -21.94
C SER A 2 4.90 15.19 -22.32
N THR A 3 6.19 15.01 -22.07
CA THR A 3 6.84 13.70 -22.19
C THR A 3 6.37 12.81 -21.04
N ALA A 4 5.46 11.89 -21.35
CA ALA A 4 5.12 10.78 -20.48
C ALA A 4 6.34 9.87 -20.38
N VAL A 5 7.09 9.97 -19.28
CA VAL A 5 8.10 8.97 -18.93
C VAL A 5 7.33 7.75 -18.45
N GLU A 6 7.24 6.72 -19.30
CA GLU A 6 6.76 5.41 -18.86
C GLU A 6 7.63 4.95 -17.68
N SER A 7 7.00 4.72 -16.54
CA SER A 7 7.64 4.05 -15.41
C SER A 7 8.04 2.65 -15.87
N GLN A 8 9.34 2.42 -16.05
CA GLN A 8 9.86 1.07 -16.19
C GLN A 8 9.88 0.45 -14.79
N LEU A 9 8.85 -0.33 -14.47
CA LEU A 9 8.74 -1.04 -13.18
C LEU A 9 9.79 -2.15 -13.00
N THR A 10 10.60 -2.45 -14.03
CA THR A 10 11.60 -3.53 -13.99
C THR A 10 12.91 -3.06 -14.64
N ASP A 11 14.04 -3.54 -14.12
CA ASP A 11 15.38 -3.23 -14.65
C ASP A 11 15.80 -4.17 -15.80
N GLY A 12 14.89 -5.03 -16.26
CA GLY A 12 15.13 -5.99 -17.33
C GLY A 12 16.12 -7.11 -16.98
N LYS A 13 16.53 -7.25 -15.72
CA LYS A 13 17.45 -8.30 -15.27
C LYS A 13 16.71 -9.45 -14.62
N GLU A 14 17.24 -10.66 -14.78
CA GLU A 14 16.79 -11.82 -14.02
C GLU A 14 17.24 -11.67 -12.57
N HIS A 15 16.28 -11.68 -11.64
CA HIS A 15 16.52 -11.70 -10.20
C HIS A 15 16.12 -13.07 -9.66
N THR A 16 16.90 -13.60 -8.72
CA THR A 16 16.56 -14.87 -8.06
C THR A 16 15.33 -14.71 -7.16
N VAL A 17 14.63 -15.81 -6.88
CA VAL A 17 13.46 -15.79 -5.97
C VAL A 17 13.89 -15.33 -4.57
N GLU A 18 15.10 -15.72 -4.15
CA GLU A 18 15.70 -15.28 -2.89
C GLU A 18 15.94 -13.76 -2.86
N ASP A 19 16.40 -13.16 -3.96
CA ASP A 19 16.62 -11.71 -4.02
C ASP A 19 15.30 -10.92 -3.91
N VAL A 20 14.25 -11.35 -4.63
CA VAL A 20 12.93 -10.71 -4.58
C VAL A 20 12.30 -10.84 -3.18
N SER A 21 12.43 -12.03 -2.56
CA SER A 21 11.93 -12.28 -1.21
C SER A 21 12.69 -11.47 -0.16
N ARG A 22 14.02 -11.31 -0.32
CA ARG A 22 14.84 -10.51 0.60
C ARG A 22 14.45 -9.04 0.54
N VAL A 23 14.37 -8.45 -0.66
CA VAL A 23 14.01 -7.04 -0.83
C VAL A 23 12.62 -6.74 -0.27
N SER A 24 11.65 -7.62 -0.53
CA SER A 24 10.29 -7.47 0.02
C SER A 24 10.29 -7.49 1.54
N LYS A 25 11.09 -8.38 2.14
CA LYS A 25 11.24 -8.48 3.60
C LYS A 25 11.95 -7.25 4.17
N ASP A 26 13.09 -6.85 3.61
CA ASP A 26 13.86 -5.70 4.08
C ASP A 26 13.04 -4.40 4.00
N LEU A 27 12.24 -4.24 2.94
CA LEU A 27 11.29 -3.14 2.82
C LEU A 27 10.24 -3.21 3.94
N MET A 28 9.60 -4.35 4.15
CA MET A 28 8.60 -4.48 5.21
C MET A 28 9.21 -4.23 6.60
N ASP A 29 10.39 -4.78 6.88
CA ASP A 29 11.10 -4.58 8.15
C ASP A 29 11.50 -3.11 8.37
N ALA A 30 11.88 -2.39 7.32
CA ALA A 30 12.15 -0.95 7.36
C ALA A 30 10.87 -0.12 7.57
N LEU A 31 9.77 -0.50 6.91
CA LEU A 31 8.48 0.19 7.02
C LEU A 31 7.78 -0.06 8.37
N THR A 32 7.93 -1.26 8.94
CA THR A 32 7.37 -1.65 10.24
C THR A 32 8.27 -1.26 11.41
N SER A 33 9.44 -0.68 11.15
CA SER A 33 10.49 -0.41 12.15
C SER A 33 10.90 -1.66 12.96
N GLN A 34 10.95 -2.83 12.32
CA GLN A 34 11.42 -4.08 12.94
C GLN A 34 12.93 -4.32 12.74
N ALA A 35 13.60 -3.50 11.93
CA ALA A 35 15.06 -3.56 11.76
C ALA A 35 15.81 -3.08 13.02
N ALA A 36 16.91 -3.76 13.35
CA ALA A 36 17.67 -3.61 14.59
C ALA A 36 18.27 -2.20 14.84
N ASP A 37 18.28 -1.32 13.83
CA ASP A 37 18.93 0.00 13.87
C ASP A 37 17.95 1.17 13.61
N VAL A 38 16.64 0.93 13.72
CA VAL A 38 15.61 1.96 13.48
C VAL A 38 15.07 2.51 14.81
N ALA A 39 15.44 3.74 15.15
CA ALA A 39 14.99 4.44 16.37
C ALA A 39 13.54 4.98 16.30
N ARG A 40 12.84 4.77 15.17
CA ARG A 40 11.47 5.28 14.94
C ARG A 40 10.44 4.25 15.39
N ALA A 41 9.42 4.68 16.12
CA ALA A 41 8.24 3.84 16.37
C ALA A 41 7.64 3.30 15.05
N PRO A 42 7.03 2.09 15.03
CA PRO A 42 6.46 1.48 13.82
C PRO A 42 5.62 2.49 13.03
N GLY A 43 6.13 2.91 11.87
CA GLY A 43 5.62 4.10 11.18
C GLY A 43 4.46 3.81 10.22
N LEU A 44 4.35 2.56 9.74
CA LEU A 44 3.34 2.17 8.74
C LEU A 44 2.07 1.53 9.34
N LEU A 45 2.05 1.27 10.65
CA LEU A 45 0.91 0.65 11.31
C LEU A 45 0.06 1.71 12.00
N ILE A 46 -0.99 2.17 11.33
CA ILE A 46 -2.04 2.97 11.98
C ILE A 46 -2.76 2.05 12.97
N THR A 47 -2.59 2.32 14.27
CA THR A 47 -3.29 1.55 15.29
C THR A 47 -4.70 2.10 15.53
N ASN A 48 -5.56 1.29 16.14
CA ASN A 48 -6.87 1.76 16.61
C ASN A 48 -6.75 2.96 17.57
N GLU A 49 -5.67 3.03 18.36
CA GLU A 49 -5.48 4.14 19.28
C GLU A 49 -5.10 5.43 18.54
N ASP A 50 -4.32 5.34 17.46
CA ASP A 50 -4.01 6.50 16.61
C ASP A 50 -5.27 7.08 15.97
N VAL A 51 -6.14 6.23 15.43
CA VAL A 51 -7.44 6.67 14.89
C VAL A 51 -8.28 7.36 15.96
N ARG A 52 -8.33 6.81 17.18
CA ARG A 52 -9.06 7.45 18.30
C ARG A 52 -8.46 8.80 18.69
N ARG A 53 -7.12 8.94 18.68
CA ARG A 53 -6.44 10.22 18.94
C ARG A 53 -6.78 11.24 17.88
N ILE A 54 -6.75 10.87 16.60
CA ILE A 54 -7.12 11.77 15.50
C ILE A 54 -8.59 12.19 15.63
N ARG A 55 -9.51 11.26 15.86
CA ARG A 55 -10.94 11.59 16.06
C ARG A 55 -11.18 12.51 17.26
N ARG A 56 -10.44 12.35 18.36
CA ARG A 56 -10.49 13.30 19.49
C ARG A 56 -10.06 14.69 19.06
N TYR A 57 -8.93 14.82 18.37
CA TYR A 57 -8.48 16.11 17.83
C TYR A 57 -9.54 16.74 16.91
N VAL A 58 -10.09 15.97 15.97
CA VAL A 58 -11.12 16.44 15.04
C VAL A 58 -12.36 16.92 15.78
N ASN A 59 -12.87 16.14 16.75
CA ASN A 59 -14.03 16.54 17.54
C ASN A 59 -13.78 17.84 18.32
N THR A 60 -12.61 17.96 18.95
CA THR A 60 -12.22 19.19 19.65
C THR A 60 -12.14 20.37 18.67
N GLY A 61 -11.47 20.19 17.53
CA GLY A 61 -11.33 21.23 16.51
C GLY A 61 -12.66 21.69 15.92
N LEU A 62 -13.61 20.76 15.72
CA LEU A 62 -14.95 21.08 15.26
C LEU A 62 -15.78 21.85 16.31
N SER A 63 -15.51 21.62 17.60
CA SER A 63 -16.21 22.29 18.70
C SER A 63 -15.68 23.69 19.04
N LEU A 64 -14.57 24.11 18.42
CA LEU A 64 -13.99 25.44 18.68
C LEU A 64 -14.96 26.56 18.23
N PRO A 65 -15.11 27.62 19.04
CA PRO A 65 -15.90 28.79 18.65
C PRO A 65 -15.21 29.52 17.50
N THR A 66 -15.97 29.90 16.47
CA THR A 66 -15.42 30.64 15.31
C THR A 66 -16.03 32.02 15.15
N LYS A 67 -16.92 32.42 16.07
CA LYS A 67 -17.41 33.80 16.14
C LYS A 67 -16.51 34.61 17.04
N LEU A 68 -16.10 35.78 16.56
CA LEU A 68 -15.22 36.68 17.31
C LEU A 68 -15.77 37.01 18.71
N GLU A 69 -17.08 37.19 18.85
CA GLU A 69 -17.74 37.44 20.15
C GLU A 69 -17.53 36.29 21.15
N GLU A 70 -17.71 35.05 20.69
CA GLU A 70 -17.55 33.84 21.51
C GLU A 70 -16.08 33.65 21.92
N VAL A 71 -15.15 33.89 20.98
CA VAL A 71 -13.71 33.85 21.24
C VAL A 71 -13.29 34.96 22.19
N THR A 72 -13.78 36.19 22.00
CA THR A 72 -13.49 37.33 22.86
C THR A 72 -13.93 37.05 24.30
N HIS A 73 -15.11 36.47 24.49
CA HIS A 73 -15.56 36.04 25.82
C HIS A 73 -14.67 34.94 26.41
N LEU A 74 -14.22 33.98 25.60
CA LEU A 74 -13.35 32.89 26.02
C LEU A 74 -11.94 33.38 26.45
N VAL A 75 -11.42 34.40 25.77
CA VAL A 75 -10.06 34.93 25.99
C VAL A 75 -10.02 35.98 27.12
N GLY A 76 -11.18 36.36 27.69
CA GLY A 76 -11.26 37.26 28.85
C GLY A 76 -11.75 38.68 28.55
N GLY A 77 -12.28 38.91 27.34
CA GLY A 77 -13.09 40.09 27.00
C GLY A 77 -12.33 41.39 26.74
N VAL A 78 -11.01 41.43 26.92
CA VAL A 78 -10.18 42.64 26.76
C VAL A 78 -8.99 42.32 25.87
N ASP A 79 -8.53 43.30 25.09
CA ASP A 79 -7.24 43.22 24.42
C ASP A 79 -6.13 43.06 25.48
N ASN A 80 -5.44 41.93 25.39
CA ASN A 80 -4.39 41.54 26.32
C ASN A 80 -3.11 42.37 26.13
N GLY A 81 -3.02 43.15 25.04
CA GLY A 81 -1.83 43.91 24.65
C GLY A 81 -0.65 43.01 24.27
N ILE A 82 -0.89 41.71 24.09
CA ILE A 82 0.12 40.71 23.71
C ILE A 82 -0.11 40.34 22.23
N PRO A 83 0.81 40.72 21.33
CA PRO A 83 0.69 40.40 19.91
C PRO A 83 0.54 38.90 19.66
N GLY A 84 -0.45 38.54 18.83
CA GLY A 84 -0.75 37.15 18.47
C GLY A 84 -1.61 36.39 19.48
N LEU A 85 -1.94 37.00 20.62
CA LEU A 85 -2.92 36.51 21.58
C LEU A 85 -4.13 37.45 21.68
N GLU A 86 -4.31 38.35 20.69
CA GLU A 86 -5.55 39.09 20.55
C GLU A 86 -6.70 38.14 20.19
N PRO A 87 -7.94 38.46 20.59
CA PRO A 87 -9.11 37.65 20.25
C PRO A 87 -9.26 37.38 18.76
N GLU A 88 -8.88 38.33 17.91
CA GLU A 88 -8.90 38.22 16.44
C GLU A 88 -7.93 37.14 15.94
N ALA A 89 -6.68 37.18 16.39
CA ALA A 89 -5.65 36.20 16.03
C ALA A 89 -6.02 34.78 16.47
N ILE A 90 -6.61 34.63 17.67
CA ILE A 90 -7.09 33.34 18.18
C ILE A 90 -8.30 32.85 17.38
N CYS A 91 -9.21 33.75 17.00
CA CYS A 91 -10.37 33.43 16.18
C CYS A 91 -9.93 32.89 14.80
N ASP A 92 -8.97 33.55 14.16
CA ASP A 92 -8.41 33.10 12.88
C ASP A 92 -7.75 31.72 12.99
N LEU A 93 -7.00 31.48 14.08
CA LEU A 93 -6.43 30.16 14.37
C LEU A 93 -7.53 29.10 14.52
N TYR A 94 -8.60 29.38 15.25
CA TYR A 94 -9.71 28.45 15.47
C TYR A 94 -10.46 28.14 14.17
N VAL A 95 -10.66 29.14 13.30
CA VAL A 95 -11.20 28.94 11.96
C VAL A 95 -10.30 28.00 11.15
N GLY A 96 -8.98 28.20 11.19
CA GLY A 96 -8.01 27.33 10.53
C GLY A 96 -8.05 25.89 11.05
N ILE A 97 -8.08 25.70 12.37
CA ILE A 97 -8.19 24.37 12.99
C ILE A 97 -9.51 23.69 12.61
N GLN A 98 -10.63 24.42 12.66
CA GLN A 98 -11.94 23.87 12.30
C GLN A 98 -12.00 23.47 10.82
N ALA A 99 -11.42 24.28 9.93
CA ALA A 99 -11.31 23.95 8.50
C ALA A 99 -10.47 22.68 8.28
N HIS A 100 -9.33 22.56 8.95
CA HIS A 100 -8.51 21.35 8.92
C HIS A 100 -9.25 20.13 9.48
N ALA A 101 -9.95 20.27 10.60
CA ALA A 101 -10.75 19.18 11.18
C ALA A 101 -11.86 18.69 10.24
N ARG A 102 -12.47 19.59 9.44
CA ARG A 102 -13.49 19.23 8.44
C ARG A 102 -12.95 18.36 7.30
N SER A 103 -11.68 18.54 6.91
CA SER A 103 -11.09 17.76 5.81
C SER A 103 -10.88 16.27 6.19
N TRP A 104 -10.79 15.97 7.48
CA TRP A 104 -10.52 14.61 7.98
C TRP A 104 -11.52 13.57 7.50
N SER A 105 -12.81 13.90 7.45
CA SER A 105 -13.87 12.94 7.08
C SER A 105 -13.66 12.32 5.69
N ALA A 106 -13.29 13.15 4.71
CA ALA A 106 -12.99 12.71 3.36
C ALA A 106 -11.70 11.88 3.31
N LEU A 107 -10.69 12.29 4.07
CA LEU A 107 -9.41 11.56 4.17
C LEU A 107 -9.61 10.17 4.80
N GLU A 108 -10.35 10.08 5.90
CA GLU A 108 -10.67 8.82 6.57
C GLU A 108 -11.41 7.86 5.65
N THR A 109 -12.41 8.36 4.91
CA THR A 109 -13.15 7.56 3.94
C THR A 109 -12.24 7.05 2.81
N THR A 110 -11.34 7.91 2.32
CA THR A 110 -10.37 7.54 1.28
C THR A 110 -9.39 6.47 1.77
N MET A 111 -8.87 6.61 3.00
CA MET A 111 -7.98 5.61 3.60
C MET A 111 -8.68 4.25 3.79
N GLN A 112 -9.94 4.25 4.25
CA GLN A 112 -10.73 3.02 4.38
C GLN A 112 -10.97 2.35 3.03
N LYS A 113 -11.24 3.14 1.99
CA LYS A 113 -11.42 2.65 0.63
C LYS A 113 -10.13 2.00 0.12
N VAL A 114 -8.99 2.69 0.18
CA VAL A 114 -7.70 2.16 -0.25
C VAL A 114 -7.35 0.88 0.51
N GLY A 115 -7.59 0.83 1.84
CA GLY A 115 -7.36 -0.38 2.63
C GLY A 115 -8.24 -1.56 2.21
N SER A 116 -9.50 -1.30 1.86
CA SER A 116 -10.44 -2.32 1.38
C SER A 116 -10.07 -2.82 -0.02
N ASP A 117 -9.72 -1.89 -0.92
CA ASP A 117 -9.28 -2.18 -2.29
C ASP A 117 -7.98 -3.01 -2.26
N LEU A 118 -7.04 -2.67 -1.37
CA LEU A 118 -5.80 -3.44 -1.17
C LEU A 118 -6.07 -4.85 -0.63
N HIS A 119 -7.06 -5.02 0.25
CA HIS A 119 -7.44 -6.33 0.76
C HIS A 119 -7.98 -7.22 -0.38
N VAL A 120 -8.92 -6.70 -1.17
CA VAL A 120 -9.46 -7.39 -2.35
C VAL A 120 -8.36 -7.69 -3.37
N PHE A 121 -7.47 -6.73 -3.62
CA PHE A 121 -6.29 -6.91 -4.45
C PHE A 121 -5.45 -8.11 -4.00
N SER A 122 -5.06 -8.15 -2.73
CA SER A 122 -4.22 -9.21 -2.20
C SER A 122 -4.88 -10.59 -2.33
N GLY A 123 -6.19 -10.70 -2.06
CA GLY A 123 -6.93 -11.96 -2.18
C GLY A 123 -6.97 -12.49 -3.62
N ASN A 124 -7.26 -11.60 -4.57
CA ASN A 124 -7.28 -11.96 -5.99
C ASN A 124 -5.88 -12.29 -6.52
N LEU A 125 -4.86 -11.53 -6.11
CA LEU A 125 -3.46 -11.79 -6.47
C LEU A 125 -3.03 -13.19 -6.01
N ILE A 126 -3.31 -13.54 -4.75
CA ILE A 126 -3.03 -14.86 -4.20
C ILE A 126 -3.78 -15.93 -4.98
N SER A 127 -5.04 -15.68 -5.33
CA SER A 127 -5.86 -16.63 -6.10
C SER A 127 -5.29 -16.87 -7.51
N ILE A 128 -4.95 -15.81 -8.25
CA ILE A 128 -4.35 -15.91 -9.59
C ILE A 128 -3.00 -16.63 -9.51
N ALA A 129 -2.13 -16.24 -8.56
CA ALA A 129 -0.83 -16.88 -8.38
C ALA A 129 -0.97 -18.38 -8.03
N THR A 130 -1.95 -18.73 -7.18
CA THR A 130 -2.24 -20.12 -6.84
C THR A 130 -2.69 -20.90 -8.06
N ASN A 131 -3.59 -20.34 -8.87
CA ASN A 131 -4.05 -20.95 -10.13
C ASN A 131 -2.89 -21.15 -11.12
N VAL A 132 -1.97 -20.19 -11.25
CA VAL A 132 -0.76 -20.32 -12.09
C VAL A 132 0.11 -21.49 -11.59
N VAL A 133 0.36 -21.56 -10.28
CA VAL A 133 1.16 -22.62 -9.67
C VAL A 133 0.50 -23.99 -9.86
N GLU A 134 -0.80 -24.09 -9.63
CA GLU A 134 -1.57 -25.32 -9.84
C GLU A 134 -1.59 -25.75 -11.30
N PHE A 135 -1.72 -24.78 -12.23
CA PHE A 135 -1.65 -25.04 -13.66
C PHE A 135 -0.30 -25.64 -14.05
N ILE A 136 0.80 -25.04 -13.59
CA ILE A 136 2.16 -25.56 -13.83
C ILE A 136 2.30 -26.98 -13.26
N LYS A 137 1.80 -27.23 -12.04
CA LYS A 137 1.82 -28.56 -11.42
C LYS A 137 0.96 -29.60 -12.16
N SER A 138 -0.04 -29.15 -12.93
CA SER A 138 -0.90 -30.00 -13.76
C SER A 138 -0.30 -30.37 -15.13
N LEU A 139 0.85 -29.81 -15.48
CA LEU A 139 1.56 -30.17 -16.71
C LEU A 139 2.12 -31.58 -16.58
N ASP A 140 1.98 -32.36 -17.65
CA ASP A 140 2.41 -33.76 -17.66
C ASP A 140 3.94 -33.86 -17.56
N SER A 141 4.66 -32.90 -18.15
CA SER A 141 6.11 -32.74 -18.01
C SER A 141 6.51 -32.48 -16.56
N TYR A 142 5.77 -31.64 -15.83
CA TYR A 142 6.06 -31.33 -14.43
C TYR A 142 5.97 -32.58 -13.55
N GLN A 143 4.93 -33.40 -13.78
CA GLN A 143 4.70 -34.64 -13.04
C GLN A 143 5.69 -35.74 -13.43
N THR A 144 5.94 -35.90 -14.73
CA THR A 144 6.82 -36.96 -15.26
C THR A 144 8.28 -36.73 -14.84
N LEU A 145 8.74 -35.48 -14.87
CA LEU A 145 10.08 -35.10 -14.46
C LEU A 145 10.21 -34.93 -12.94
N LYS A 146 9.10 -35.08 -12.19
CA LYS A 146 9.03 -34.88 -10.73
C LYS A 146 9.69 -33.57 -10.31
N VAL A 147 9.38 -32.48 -11.03
CA VAL A 147 10.06 -31.19 -10.84
C VAL A 147 9.89 -30.66 -9.40
N GLY A 148 8.77 -30.98 -8.74
CA GLY A 148 8.53 -30.61 -7.35
C GLY A 148 9.47 -31.26 -6.32
N ASP A 149 10.18 -32.33 -6.68
CA ASP A 149 11.14 -33.03 -5.81
C ASP A 149 12.57 -32.51 -5.99
N LEU A 150 12.80 -31.63 -6.98
CA LEU A 150 14.11 -31.12 -7.34
C LEU A 150 14.42 -29.81 -6.62
N THR A 151 15.69 -29.65 -6.22
CA THR A 151 16.19 -28.36 -5.74
C THR A 151 16.45 -27.40 -6.90
N PRO A 152 16.43 -26.07 -6.70
CA PRO A 152 16.73 -25.10 -7.75
C PRO A 152 18.05 -25.39 -8.49
N ALA A 153 19.11 -25.76 -7.75
CA ALA A 153 20.41 -26.13 -8.31
C ALA A 153 20.38 -27.41 -9.17
N GLN A 154 19.48 -28.35 -8.88
CA GLN A 154 19.28 -29.54 -9.69
C GLN A 154 18.49 -29.23 -10.97
N ILE A 155 17.55 -28.28 -10.91
CA ILE A 155 16.78 -27.83 -12.09
C ILE A 155 17.70 -27.15 -13.11
N GLU A 156 18.62 -26.30 -12.66
CA GLU A 156 19.60 -25.63 -13.55
C GLU A 156 20.54 -26.60 -14.28
N GLN A 157 20.75 -27.79 -13.73
CA GLN A 157 21.60 -28.83 -14.32
C GLN A 157 20.84 -29.77 -15.26
N LEU A 158 19.51 -29.66 -15.36
CA LEU A 158 18.74 -30.48 -16.28
C LEU A 158 19.02 -30.07 -17.73
N PRO A 159 19.20 -31.04 -18.65
CA PRO A 159 19.25 -30.73 -20.07
C PRO A 159 17.93 -30.04 -20.49
N PRO A 160 17.94 -29.15 -21.48
CA PRO A 160 16.72 -28.51 -21.97
C PRO A 160 15.69 -29.58 -22.37
N VAL A 161 14.63 -29.70 -21.58
CA VAL A 161 13.55 -30.65 -21.86
C VAL A 161 12.53 -29.94 -22.75
N ALA A 162 12.29 -30.48 -23.93
CA ALA A 162 11.22 -29.99 -24.80
C ALA A 162 9.87 -30.20 -24.11
N ILE A 163 9.02 -29.17 -24.15
CA ILE A 163 7.65 -29.25 -23.64
C ILE A 163 6.94 -30.38 -24.38
N MET A 164 6.38 -31.34 -23.66
CA MET A 164 5.67 -32.47 -24.27
C MET A 164 4.50 -31.95 -25.13
N ASP A 165 4.17 -32.68 -26.22
CA ASP A 165 3.12 -32.26 -27.17
C ASP A 165 1.76 -31.98 -26.50
N GLN A 166 1.46 -32.71 -25.42
CA GLN A 166 0.26 -32.56 -24.61
C GLN A 166 0.25 -31.28 -23.77
N ASP A 167 1.41 -30.84 -23.29
CA ASP A 167 1.57 -29.59 -22.53
C ASP A 167 1.60 -28.36 -23.44
N SER A 168 2.10 -28.53 -24.67
CA SER A 168 2.07 -27.47 -25.69
C SER A 168 0.65 -26.95 -25.97
N LYS A 169 -0.36 -27.81 -25.84
CA LYS A 169 -1.78 -27.42 -25.97
C LYS A 169 -2.31 -26.61 -24.78
N LYS A 170 -1.66 -26.72 -23.62
CA LYS A 170 -2.00 -26.03 -22.37
C LYS A 170 -1.30 -24.65 -22.27
N LEU A 171 -0.19 -24.44 -22.99
CA LEU A 171 0.58 -23.18 -22.97
C LEU A 171 -0.25 -21.90 -23.20
N PRO A 172 -1.21 -21.84 -24.14
CA PRO A 172 -2.04 -20.64 -24.29
C PRO A 172 -2.81 -20.26 -23.02
N GLY A 173 -3.25 -21.25 -22.23
CA GLY A 173 -3.93 -21.02 -20.96
C GLY A 173 -2.99 -20.48 -19.88
N LEU A 174 -1.74 -20.94 -19.85
CA LEU A 174 -0.73 -20.39 -18.93
C LEU A 174 -0.40 -18.92 -19.26
N LEU A 175 -0.23 -18.62 -20.55
CA LEU A 175 0.04 -17.24 -20.99
C LEU A 175 -1.12 -16.31 -20.64
N ALA A 176 -2.37 -16.75 -20.81
CA ALA A 176 -3.54 -15.98 -20.40
C ALA A 176 -3.53 -15.66 -18.90
N LEU A 177 -3.20 -16.63 -18.03
CA LEU A 177 -3.12 -16.40 -16.58
C LEU A 177 -2.00 -15.42 -16.20
N VAL A 178 -0.87 -15.46 -16.90
CA VAL A 178 0.25 -14.52 -16.69
C VAL A 178 -0.11 -13.11 -17.17
N ASP A 179 -0.82 -13.00 -18.30
CA ASP A 179 -1.32 -11.72 -18.79
C ASP A 179 -2.38 -11.14 -17.84
N ASP A 180 -3.30 -11.95 -17.32
CA ASP A 180 -4.27 -11.56 -16.30
C ASP A 180 -3.57 -11.03 -15.04
N LEU A 181 -2.53 -11.73 -14.57
CA LEU A 181 -1.70 -11.30 -13.44
C LEU A 181 -1.07 -9.92 -13.70
N LYS A 182 -0.50 -9.74 -14.90
CA LYS A 182 0.17 -8.50 -15.30
C LYS A 182 -0.81 -7.32 -15.37
N VAL A 183 -1.98 -7.53 -15.97
CA VAL A 183 -3.06 -6.52 -16.03
C VAL A 183 -3.51 -6.16 -14.62
N TYR A 184 -3.76 -7.18 -13.79
CA TYR A 184 -4.27 -6.99 -12.44
C TYR A 184 -3.32 -6.17 -11.55
N ILE A 185 -2.02 -6.46 -11.60
CA ILE A 185 -0.97 -5.69 -10.90
C ILE A 185 -0.92 -4.24 -11.42
N LYS A 186 -0.97 -4.06 -12.74
CA LYS A 186 -0.88 -2.73 -13.35
C LYS A 186 -2.04 -1.84 -12.93
N GLU A 187 -3.27 -2.34 -12.99
CA GLU A 187 -4.48 -1.59 -12.62
C GLU A 187 -4.45 -1.14 -11.15
N HIS A 188 -4.05 -2.02 -10.24
CA HIS A 188 -4.06 -1.70 -8.80
C HIS A 188 -2.85 -0.89 -8.35
N SER A 189 -1.72 -0.95 -9.06
CA SER A 189 -0.57 -0.06 -8.82
C SER A 189 -0.91 1.41 -9.06
N ALA A 190 -1.78 1.70 -10.04
CA ALA A 190 -2.19 3.06 -10.40
C ALA A 190 -3.25 3.65 -9.44
N SER A 191 -4.04 2.80 -8.76
CA SER A 191 -5.05 3.25 -7.79
C SER A 191 -4.46 3.60 -6.41
N THR A 192 -3.18 3.31 -6.19
CA THR A 192 -2.49 3.49 -4.89
C THR A 192 -1.56 4.72 -4.90
N THR A 193 -1.45 5.43 -6.03
CA THR A 193 -0.74 6.72 -6.21
C THR A 193 -1.69 7.89 -6.30
#